data_AF-A0AAE9DJY4-F1
#
_entry.id   AF-A0AAE9DJY4-F1
#
_cell.length_a   1.000
_cell.length_b   1.000
_cell.length_c   1.000
_cell.angle_alpha   90.00
_cell.angle_beta   90.00
_cell.angle_gamma   90.00
#
_symmetry.space_group_name_H-M   'P 1'
#
loop_
_entity.id
_entity.type
_entity.pdbx_description
1 polymer ?
#
loop_
_entity_poly.entity_id
_entity_poly.type
_entity_poly.pdbx_seq_one_letter_code
_entity_poly.pdbx_strand_id
1 'polypeptide(L)'
;MSQATRNLQKKFFLTAWLQILTHLAVIVIPMGYTFFSFLLRYRNQILVNLSTIIITLHGIITSISSIAINRPFRNHVKSWLCPKRLRNRRSSTNLNVLTVSSSWF
;
A
#
# COMPACT_ATOMS: atom_id res chain seq x y z
N MET A 1 -7.06 -14.07 21.05
CA MET A 1 -6.85 -12.81 20.29
C MET A 1 -7.84 -11.77 20.79
N SER A 2 -7.39 -10.53 21.02
CA SER A 2 -8.25 -9.42 21.45
C SER A 2 -9.32 -9.09 20.39
N GLN A 3 -10.52 -8.64 20.82
CA GLN A 3 -11.58 -8.22 19.91
C GLN A 3 -11.13 -7.14 18.91
N ALA A 4 -10.22 -6.26 19.33
CA ALA A 4 -9.65 -5.22 18.47
C ALA A 4 -8.82 -5.81 17.31
N THR A 5 -8.03 -6.85 17.58
CA THR A 5 -7.22 -7.54 16.56
C THR A 5 -8.10 -8.26 15.54
N ARG A 6 -9.20 -8.88 16.01
CA ARG A 6 -10.15 -9.60 15.13
C ARG A 6 -10.89 -8.65 14.18
N ASN A 7 -11.29 -7.48 14.66
CA ASN A 7 -11.94 -6.48 13.81
C ASN A 7 -10.99 -5.89 12.76
N LEU A 8 -9.70 -5.74 13.09
CA LEU A 8 -8.69 -5.29 12.15
C LEU A 8 -8.48 -6.32 11.01
N GLN A 9 -8.36 -7.61 11.36
CA GLN A 9 -8.22 -8.69 10.39
C GLN A 9 -9.44 -8.80 9.47
N LYS A 10 -10.66 -8.72 10.03
CA LYS A 10 -11.89 -8.77 9.21
C LYS A 10 -11.93 -7.65 8.16
N LYS A 11 -11.57 -6.42 8.54
CA LYS A 11 -11.50 -5.30 7.59
C LYS A 11 -10.45 -5.54 6.51
N PHE A 12 -9.27 -6.06 6.89
CA PHE A 12 -8.21 -6.40 5.94
C PHE A 12 -8.67 -7.45 4.92
N PHE A 13 -9.28 -8.54 5.38
CA PHE A 13 -9.81 -9.59 4.50
C PHE A 13 -10.88 -9.06 3.55
N LEU A 14 -11.80 -8.21 4.04
CA LEU A 14 -12.84 -7.62 3.20
C LEU A 14 -12.24 -6.72 2.11
N THR A 15 -11.27 -5.86 2.46
CA THR A 15 -10.63 -4.99 1.48
C THR A 15 -9.78 -5.79 0.48
N ALA A 16 -9.08 -6.82 0.93
CA ALA A 16 -8.32 -7.72 0.04
C ALA A 16 -9.26 -8.45 -0.94
N TRP A 17 -10.41 -8.92 -0.47
CA TRP A 17 -11.42 -9.56 -1.30
C TRP A 17 -11.97 -8.61 -2.38
N LEU A 18 -12.36 -7.39 -1.97
CA LEU A 18 -12.82 -6.35 -2.89
C LEU A 18 -11.74 -5.92 -3.89
N GLN A 19 -10.48 -5.93 -3.46
CA GLN A 19 -9.35 -5.65 -4.34
C GLN A 19 -9.24 -6.74 -5.42
N ILE A 20 -9.22 -8.03 -5.04
CA ILE A 20 -9.16 -9.14 -6.00
C ILE A 20 -10.31 -9.08 -7.00
N LEU A 21 -11.53 -8.80 -6.55
CA LEU A 21 -12.69 -8.64 -7.43
C LEU A 21 -12.52 -7.48 -8.42
N THR A 22 -12.07 -6.32 -7.94
CA THR A 22 -11.76 -5.16 -8.79
C THR A 22 -10.70 -5.52 -9.83
N HIS A 23 -9.70 -6.31 -9.46
CA HIS A 23 -8.61 -6.70 -10.35
C HIS A 23 -9.07 -7.65 -11.45
N LEU A 24 -9.91 -8.61 -11.10
CA LEU A 24 -10.55 -9.48 -12.08
C LEU A 24 -11.38 -8.67 -13.07
N ALA A 25 -12.18 -7.71 -12.61
CA ALA A 25 -12.98 -6.87 -13.50
C ALA A 25 -12.11 -6.03 -14.46
N VAL A 26 -11.06 -5.39 -13.95
CA VAL A 26 -10.15 -4.54 -14.75
C VAL A 26 -9.35 -5.34 -15.78
N ILE A 27 -9.12 -6.65 -15.58
CA ILE A 27 -8.44 -7.50 -16.57
C ILE A 27 -9.45 -8.07 -17.57
N VAL A 28 -10.57 -8.60 -17.09
CA VAL A 28 -11.57 -9.31 -17.91
C VAL A 28 -12.19 -8.38 -18.96
N ILE A 29 -12.47 -7.13 -18.62
CA ILE A 29 -13.10 -6.17 -19.54
C ILE A 29 -12.21 -5.86 -20.76
N PRO A 30 -10.95 -5.37 -20.60
CA PRO A 30 -10.09 -5.07 -21.74
C PRO A 30 -9.60 -6.32 -22.47
N MET A 31 -9.40 -7.46 -21.80
CA MET A 31 -9.14 -8.74 -22.47
C MET A 31 -10.32 -9.18 -23.34
N GLY A 32 -11.55 -9.07 -22.81
CA GLY A 32 -12.76 -9.36 -23.57
C GLY A 32 -12.87 -8.45 -24.79
N TYR A 33 -12.67 -7.14 -24.61
CA TYR A 33 -12.67 -6.17 -25.71
C TYR A 33 -11.65 -6.50 -26.80
N THR A 34 -10.40 -6.80 -26.43
CA THR A 34 -9.36 -7.16 -27.41
C THR A 34 -9.67 -8.48 -28.12
N PHE A 35 -10.21 -9.47 -27.40
CA PHE A 35 -10.62 -10.74 -27.97
C PHE A 35 -11.78 -10.61 -28.97
N PHE A 36 -12.83 -9.85 -28.62
CA PHE A 36 -13.94 -9.58 -29.53
C PHE A 36 -13.52 -8.73 -30.73
N SER A 37 -12.66 -7.72 -30.53
CA SER A 37 -12.09 -6.90 -31.61
C SER A 37 -11.27 -7.75 -32.59
N PHE A 38 -10.55 -8.75 -32.09
CA PHE A 38 -9.82 -9.72 -32.90
C PHE A 38 -10.78 -10.62 -33.72
N LEU A 39 -11.80 -11.20 -33.08
CA LEU A 39 -12.79 -12.06 -33.74
C LEU A 39 -13.56 -11.34 -34.85
N LEU A 40 -13.97 -10.09 -34.60
CA LEU A 40 -14.77 -9.30 -35.55
C LEU A 40 -13.92 -8.66 -36.66
N ARG A 41 -12.58 -8.84 -36.66
CA ARG A 41 -11.59 -8.13 -37.51
C ARG A 41 -11.73 -6.59 -37.47
N TYR A 42 -12.50 -6.07 -36.52
CA TYR A 42 -12.75 -4.64 -36.34
C TYR A 42 -11.70 -4.09 -35.39
N ARG A 43 -10.60 -3.60 -35.97
CA ARG A 43 -9.40 -3.22 -35.23
C ARG A 43 -9.30 -1.70 -35.07
N ASN A 44 -10.03 -1.18 -34.09
CA ASN A 44 -9.81 0.20 -33.64
C ASN A 44 -8.51 0.26 -32.82
N GLN A 45 -7.40 0.57 -33.50
CA GLN A 45 -6.06 0.64 -32.90
C GLN A 45 -6.00 1.53 -31.66
N ILE A 46 -6.76 2.64 -31.63
CA ILE A 46 -6.84 3.53 -30.48
C ILE A 46 -7.37 2.78 -29.24
N LEU A 47 -8.48 2.07 -29.37
CA LEU A 47 -9.14 1.39 -28.26
C LEU A 47 -8.37 0.14 -27.80
N VAL A 48 -7.74 -0.57 -28.73
CA VAL A 48 -6.87 -1.71 -28.41
C VAL A 48 -5.62 -1.24 -27.67
N ASN A 49 -4.95 -0.19 -28.13
CA ASN A 49 -3.76 0.35 -27.45
C ASN A 49 -4.11 0.92 -26.07
N LEU A 50 -5.25 1.59 -25.95
CA LEU A 50 -5.74 2.09 -24.66
C LEU A 50 -6.01 0.94 -23.69
N SER A 51 -6.64 -0.15 -24.15
CA SER A 51 -6.86 -1.35 -23.35
C SER A 51 -5.54 -1.95 -22.85
N THR A 52 -4.51 -2.03 -23.69
CA THR A 52 -3.18 -2.52 -23.32
C THR A 52 -2.50 -1.64 -22.27
N ILE A 53 -2.64 -0.32 -22.37
CA ILE A 53 -2.11 0.63 -21.37
C ILE A 53 -2.82 0.43 -20.02
N ILE A 54 -4.15 0.28 -20.03
CA ILE A 54 -4.93 0.05 -18.81
C ILE A 54 -4.53 -1.27 -18.13
N ILE A 55 -4.35 -2.35 -18.89
CA ILE A 55 -3.89 -3.64 -18.37
C ILE A 55 -2.50 -3.50 -17.73
N THR A 56 -1.59 -2.76 -18.36
CA THR A 56 -0.22 -2.59 -17.85
C THR A 56 -0.19 -1.73 -16.58
N LEU A 57 -0.94 -0.62 -16.55
CA LEU A 57 -1.01 0.26 -15.38
C LEU A 57 -1.68 -0.40 -14.17
N HIS A 58 -2.63 -1.31 -14.42
CA HIS A 58 -3.34 -2.02 -13.37
C HIS A 58 -2.38 -2.71 -12.37
N GLY A 59 -1.33 -3.39 -12.85
CA GLY A 59 -0.37 -4.09 -11.97
C GLY A 59 0.39 -3.18 -10.99
N ILE A 60 0.62 -1.92 -11.37
CA ILE A 60 1.24 -0.92 -10.50
C ILE A 60 0.24 -0.49 -9.41
N ILE A 61 -1.01 -0.23 -9.80
CA ILE A 61 -2.10 0.15 -8.89
C ILE A 61 -2.38 -0.99 -7.89
N THR A 62 -2.35 -2.24 -8.33
CA THR A 62 -2.46 -3.44 -7.48
C THR A 62 -1.42 -3.47 -6.38
N SER A 63 -0.17 -3.25 -6.76
CA SER A 63 0.97 -3.32 -5.85
C SER A 63 0.88 -2.20 -4.81
N ILE A 64 0.58 -0.98 -5.25
CA ILE A 64 0.38 0.17 -4.36
C ILE A 64 -0.79 -0.07 -3.40
N SER A 65 -1.92 -0.59 -3.90
CA SER A 65 -3.10 -0.86 -3.07
C SER A 65 -2.82 -1.94 -2.01
N SER A 66 -2.12 -3.02 -2.39
CA SER A 66 -1.69 -4.08 -1.45
C SER A 66 -0.78 -3.55 -0.34
N ILE A 67 0.14 -2.66 -0.69
CA ILE A 67 1.04 -1.97 0.24
C ILE A 67 0.26 -1.03 1.18
N ALA A 68 -0.74 -0.31 0.66
CA ALA A 68 -1.54 0.65 1.42
C ALA A 68 -2.53 -0.02 2.40
N ILE A 69 -3.09 -1.18 2.04
CA ILE A 69 -4.10 -1.91 2.82
C ILE A 69 -3.47 -2.71 3.98
N ASN A 70 -2.24 -3.20 3.80
CA ASN A 70 -1.49 -3.85 4.87
C ASN A 70 -1.07 -2.85 5.96
N ARG A 71 -1.90 -2.73 7.02
CA ARG A 71 -1.60 -2.03 8.28
C ARG A 71 -0.19 -2.29 8.86
N PRO A 72 0.38 -3.52 8.87
CA PRO A 72 1.74 -3.73 9.37
C PRO A 72 2.81 -3.09 8.47
N PHE A 73 2.56 -3.00 7.17
CA PHE A 73 3.50 -2.43 6.20
C PHE A 73 3.57 -0.90 6.31
N ARG A 74 2.45 -0.22 6.60
CA ARG A 74 2.43 1.24 6.85
C ARG A 74 3.32 1.67 8.02
N ASN A 75 3.48 0.82 9.04
CA ASN A 75 4.35 1.13 10.18
C ASN A 75 5.83 0.99 9.81
N HIS A 76 6.20 -0.04 9.05
CA HIS A 76 7.55 -0.20 8.52
C HIS A 76 7.89 0.89 7.49
N VAL A 77 6.99 1.17 6.55
CA VAL A 77 7.17 2.20 5.53
C VAL A 77 7.18 3.60 6.14
N LYS A 78 6.35 3.92 7.14
CA LYS A 78 6.49 5.18 7.91
C LYS A 78 7.81 5.25 8.67
N SER A 79 8.28 4.14 9.24
CA SER A 79 9.58 4.09 9.90
C SER A 79 10.75 4.28 8.94
N TRP A 80 10.59 3.86 7.68
CA TRP A 80 11.61 3.94 6.64
C TRP A 80 11.60 5.31 5.92
N LEU A 81 10.41 5.85 5.62
CA LEU A 81 10.22 7.19 5.03
C LEU A 81 10.40 8.34 6.03
N CYS A 82 10.10 8.11 7.30
CA CYS A 82 10.36 9.05 8.39
C CYS A 82 11.18 8.32 9.47
N PRO A 83 12.51 8.14 9.26
CA PRO A 83 13.36 7.62 10.31
C PRO A 83 13.23 8.55 11.52
N LYS A 84 12.74 8.04 12.65
CA LYS A 84 12.69 8.77 13.93
C LYS A 84 14.12 8.99 14.44
N ARG A 85 14.89 9.87 13.78
CA ARG A 85 16.27 10.14 14.18
C ARG A 85 16.40 11.15 15.32
N LEU A 86 15.30 11.74 15.82
CA LEU A 86 15.38 12.82 16.81
C LEU A 86 14.28 12.79 17.89
N ARG A 87 13.98 11.64 18.50
CA ARG A 87 13.21 11.62 19.77
C ARG A 87 13.82 10.77 20.90
N ASN A 88 15.11 10.49 20.83
CA ASN A 88 15.81 9.86 21.96
C ASN A 88 17.13 10.53 22.37
N ARG A 89 17.45 11.71 21.81
CA ARG A 89 18.65 12.49 22.15
C ARG A 89 18.42 13.61 23.20
N ARG A 90 17.21 13.76 23.75
CA ARG A 90 16.92 14.75 24.82
C ARG A 90 16.82 14.15 26.24
N SER A 91 16.67 12.83 26.36
CA SER A 91 16.55 12.20 27.69
C SER A 91 17.89 11.98 28.38
N SER A 92 18.99 11.78 27.62
CA SER A 92 20.31 11.54 28.21
C SER A 92 21.07 12.83 28.57
N THR A 93 20.74 13.96 27.95
CA THR A 93 21.40 15.25 28.26
C THR A 93 20.91 15.85 29.56
N ASN A 94 19.63 15.71 29.91
CA ASN A 94 19.11 16.22 31.18
C ASN A 94 19.56 15.39 32.38
N LEU A 95 19.78 14.08 32.20
CA LEU A 95 20.29 13.23 33.28
C LEU A 95 21.73 13.62 33.64
N ASN A 96 22.58 13.87 32.64
CA ASN A 96 23.98 14.23 32.88
C ASN A 96 24.15 15.65 33.48
N VAL A 97 23.28 16.60 33.14
CA VAL A 97 23.34 17.96 33.72
C VAL A 97 22.88 17.95 35.18
N LEU A 98 21.86 17.15 35.51
CA LEU A 98 21.40 17.02 36.89
C LEU A 98 22.41 16.27 37.78
N THR A 99 23.08 15.24 37.27
CA THR A 99 24.12 14.53 38.03
C THR A 99 25.39 15.35 38.21
N VAL A 100 25.77 16.17 37.22
CA VAL A 100 26.91 17.08 37.37
C VAL A 100 26.59 18.18 38.37
N SER A 101 25.39 18.75 38.36
CA SER A 101 24.98 19.79 39.32
C SER A 101 24.87 19.28 40.77
N SER A 102 24.59 17.99 40.98
CA SER A 102 24.53 17.38 42.32
C SER A 102 25.90 16.92 42.86
N SER A 103 26.98 17.00 42.07
CA SER A 103 28.34 16.68 42.53
C SER A 103 29.13 17.91 43.01
N TRP A 104 28.54 19.11 42.95
CA TRP A 104 29.14 20.37 43.39
C TRP A 104 28.47 20.96 44.65
N PHE A 105 27.55 20.23 45.28
CA PHE A 105 27.01 20.49 46.62
C PHE A 105 27.30 19.29 47.51
#